data_AF-A0A517ZAW2-F1
#
_entry.id   AF-A0A517ZAW2-F1
#
_cell.length_a   1.000
_cell.length_b   1.000
_cell.length_c   1.000
_cell.angle_alpha   90.00
_cell.angle_beta   90.00
_cell.angle_gamma   90.00
#
_symmetry.space_group_name_H-M   'P 1'
#
loop_
_entity.id
_entity.type
_entity.pdbx_description
1 polymer ?
#
loop_
_entity_poly.entity_id
_entity_poly.type
_entity_poly.pdbx_seq_one_letter_code
_entity_poly.pdbx_strand_id
1 'polypeptide(L)'
;MVDLRTTLQDARHGRPLLMVVPGSGLIARCAVESRADALMVLNAGVYRSMGSGTLAAFLPFGNANDQTEKLLCNQILPRSGDIPVIAGVHGVDPTCPLEDRLRRLASLGVAGVVNWPAVGFIDGVYREVLEEEGLGADAEAEMLRLARQMGFVTFGFALSVREVEKFVDAEVDGLVLDVGLTRSSDDNMQVKRDCLHQAIAHLNQLSVAADARPECVRVAFGGPITTPVDLREVFRHSAIHGFAGGSVFERLPVEEIVTTTLRQFQSVAASSRGGEGRSFGGMVGRSPAMRQVFDIVNRVAPQDVTVCIEGESGTGKELVAAMLHRLSPRSNHPFVTLNCGAIPESLLESELFGHERGAFTGAERRRAGKFELAHGGTLFLDEIADLSPQGQVALLRVLQQREVVRVGGEETVPVDVRIITASNRSLEAMVASGDFRADLFYRLSAIQIRLPSLRSRQGDIPLLVDTILAGLSTQLNRQITGVSTAFERRLRRHSWPGNIRELEQTLLRCAILEDGSLLEGWAFDPGAATPVGPSTDDQRELTRRELAQQALRDANGNKSRAAAALNITRKTLYRWLEHE
;
A
#
# COMPACT_ATOMS: atom_id res chain seq x y z
N MET A 1 26.08 24.57 -0.66
CA MET A 1 25.85 23.14 -0.90
C MET A 1 25.30 22.50 0.36
N VAL A 2 24.19 21.77 0.26
CA VAL A 2 23.63 20.97 1.35
C VAL A 2 24.59 19.83 1.67
N ASP A 3 24.89 19.61 2.95
CA ASP A 3 25.76 18.51 3.36
C ASP A 3 25.04 17.16 3.18
N LEU A 4 25.66 16.28 2.38
CA LEU A 4 25.14 14.95 2.10
C LEU A 4 25.14 14.07 3.35
N ARG A 5 26.12 14.21 4.27
CA ARG A 5 26.14 13.40 5.51
C ARG A 5 24.96 13.76 6.42
N THR A 6 24.68 15.03 6.59
CA THR A 6 23.48 15.52 7.30
C THR A 6 22.19 15.00 6.63
N THR A 7 22.13 15.03 5.29
CA THR A 7 21.00 14.48 4.53
C THR A 7 20.78 12.98 4.82
N LEU A 8 21.84 12.20 4.91
CA LEU A 8 21.78 10.78 5.27
C LEU A 8 21.44 10.54 6.76
N GLN A 9 21.85 11.44 7.65
CA GLN A 9 21.42 11.40 9.05
C GLN A 9 19.92 11.60 9.15
N ASP A 10 19.37 12.61 8.47
CA ASP A 10 17.92 12.86 8.46
C ASP A 10 17.14 11.65 7.94
N ALA A 11 17.66 10.98 6.91
CA ALA A 11 17.04 9.79 6.33
C ALA A 11 16.84 8.67 7.34
N ARG A 12 17.84 8.43 8.17
CA ARG A 12 17.79 7.45 9.28
C ARG A 12 16.77 7.83 10.35
N HIS A 13 16.53 9.12 10.54
CA HIS A 13 15.54 9.63 11.49
C HIS A 13 14.14 9.74 10.86
N GLY A 14 13.89 9.08 9.74
CA GLY A 14 12.57 8.98 9.14
C GLY A 14 12.22 10.13 8.19
N ARG A 15 13.22 10.77 7.58
CA ARG A 15 13.03 11.66 6.41
C ARG A 15 13.41 10.96 5.10
N PRO A 16 12.49 10.24 4.43
CA PRO A 16 12.85 9.50 3.23
C PRO A 16 13.49 10.36 2.16
N LEU A 17 14.52 9.81 1.52
CA LEU A 17 15.28 10.47 0.47
C LEU A 17 14.65 10.25 -0.89
N LEU A 18 14.67 11.28 -1.73
CA LEU A 18 14.50 11.15 -3.17
C LEU A 18 15.78 11.57 -3.88
N MET A 19 16.45 10.62 -4.52
CA MET A 19 17.61 10.86 -5.36
C MET A 19 17.22 10.74 -6.83
N VAL A 20 17.71 11.67 -7.65
CA VAL A 20 17.44 11.66 -9.10
C VAL A 20 18.71 11.26 -9.83
N VAL A 21 18.57 10.42 -10.85
CA VAL A 21 19.68 9.99 -11.71
C VAL A 21 19.56 10.69 -13.06
N PRO A 22 20.04 11.95 -13.20
CA PRO A 22 19.84 12.73 -14.41
C PRO A 22 20.79 12.28 -15.53
N GLY A 23 20.26 12.23 -16.74
CA GLY A 23 20.97 12.04 -18.00
C GLY A 23 21.15 13.32 -18.81
N SER A 24 20.53 14.43 -18.38
CA SER A 24 20.68 15.72 -19.03
C SER A 24 20.57 16.89 -18.04
N GLY A 25 21.01 18.06 -18.48
CA GLY A 25 20.88 19.28 -17.68
C GLY A 25 19.42 19.68 -17.40
N LEU A 26 18.48 19.35 -18.29
CA LEU A 26 17.05 19.59 -18.08
C LEU A 26 16.56 18.84 -16.83
N ILE A 27 16.91 17.57 -16.72
CA ILE A 27 16.46 16.71 -15.62
C ILE A 27 17.11 17.14 -14.30
N ALA A 28 18.38 17.55 -14.33
CA ALA A 28 19.05 18.15 -13.18
C ALA A 28 18.30 19.41 -12.69
N ARG A 29 17.90 20.31 -13.60
CA ARG A 29 17.11 21.50 -13.26
C ARG A 29 15.75 21.12 -12.65
N CYS A 30 15.00 20.22 -13.27
CA CYS A 30 13.72 19.75 -12.74
C CYS A 30 13.85 19.15 -11.33
N ALA A 31 14.94 18.41 -11.07
CA ALA A 31 15.24 17.84 -9.76
C ALA A 31 15.52 18.92 -8.71
N VAL A 32 16.26 19.96 -9.06
CA VAL A 32 16.50 21.13 -8.20
C VAL A 32 15.19 21.84 -7.88
N GLU A 33 14.38 22.15 -8.90
CA GLU A 33 13.08 22.81 -8.73
C GLU A 33 12.09 21.99 -7.89
N SER A 34 12.20 20.66 -7.97
CA SER A 34 11.36 19.73 -7.22
C SER A 34 11.92 19.38 -5.83
N ARG A 35 13.06 19.97 -5.45
CA ARG A 35 13.75 19.74 -4.16
C ARG A 35 14.14 18.29 -3.90
N ALA A 36 14.71 17.63 -4.91
CA ALA A 36 15.38 16.34 -4.70
C ALA A 36 16.50 16.45 -3.65
N ASP A 37 16.81 15.35 -2.95
CA ASP A 37 17.79 15.35 -1.87
C ASP A 37 19.24 15.19 -2.38
N ALA A 38 19.44 14.51 -3.51
CA ALA A 38 20.74 14.36 -4.17
C ALA A 38 20.59 14.07 -5.67
N LEU A 39 21.64 14.38 -6.44
CA LEU A 39 21.78 13.94 -7.83
C LEU A 39 22.82 12.83 -7.91
N MET A 40 22.47 11.70 -8.51
CA MET A 40 23.37 10.57 -8.74
C MET A 40 23.70 10.48 -10.22
N VAL A 41 24.92 10.86 -10.60
CA VAL A 41 25.34 10.97 -12.01
C VAL A 41 26.02 9.69 -12.44
N LEU A 42 25.38 8.96 -13.35
CA LEU A 42 25.83 7.68 -13.86
C LEU A 42 25.95 7.77 -15.39
N ASN A 43 26.94 7.10 -16.00
CA ASN A 43 27.07 7.07 -17.47
C ASN A 43 25.81 6.56 -18.17
N ALA A 44 24.97 5.76 -17.48
CA ALA A 44 23.65 5.37 -17.96
C ALA A 44 22.73 6.53 -18.36
N GLY A 45 22.87 7.69 -17.72
CA GLY A 45 22.12 8.89 -18.10
C GLY A 45 22.42 9.36 -19.52
N VAL A 46 23.67 9.18 -19.98
CA VAL A 46 24.10 9.53 -21.35
C VAL A 46 23.26 8.77 -22.37
N TYR A 47 23.06 7.47 -22.17
CA TYR A 47 22.30 6.61 -23.07
C TYR A 47 20.80 6.91 -23.03
N ARG A 48 20.23 7.16 -21.83
CA ARG A 48 18.82 7.55 -21.70
C ARG A 48 18.50 8.83 -22.45
N SER A 49 19.40 9.83 -22.38
CA SER A 49 19.24 11.09 -23.13
C SER A 49 19.24 10.91 -24.65
N MET A 50 19.84 9.83 -25.14
CA MET A 50 19.86 9.45 -26.56
C MET A 50 18.72 8.51 -26.96
N GLY A 51 17.75 8.25 -26.07
CA GLY A 51 16.63 7.34 -26.33
C GLY A 51 16.98 5.85 -26.22
N SER A 52 18.16 5.51 -25.70
CA SER A 52 18.57 4.13 -25.43
C SER A 52 18.31 3.75 -23.96
N GLY A 53 18.09 2.46 -23.70
CA GLY A 53 17.91 1.97 -22.32
C GLY A 53 19.19 2.10 -21.49
N THR A 54 19.04 2.19 -20.15
CA THR A 54 20.15 2.24 -19.17
C THR A 54 21.14 1.08 -19.34
N LEU A 55 20.69 -0.08 -19.83
CA LEU A 55 21.56 -1.24 -20.07
C LEU A 55 22.68 -0.99 -21.09
N ALA A 56 22.55 0.02 -21.96
CA ALA A 56 23.62 0.37 -22.88
C ALA A 56 24.88 0.88 -22.17
N ALA A 57 24.77 1.29 -20.90
CA ALA A 57 25.89 1.73 -20.06
C ALA A 57 26.90 0.64 -19.74
N PHE A 58 26.51 -0.63 -19.90
CA PHE A 58 27.35 -1.81 -19.63
C PHE A 58 28.01 -2.37 -20.89
N LEU A 59 27.71 -1.79 -22.06
CA LEU A 59 28.31 -2.18 -23.32
C LEU A 59 29.66 -1.47 -23.52
N PRO A 60 30.63 -2.09 -24.23
CA PRO A 60 31.99 -1.58 -24.37
C PRO A 60 32.10 -0.43 -25.41
N PHE A 61 31.23 0.57 -25.31
CA PHE A 61 31.23 1.74 -26.20
C PHE A 61 32.24 2.82 -25.81
N GLY A 62 32.88 2.68 -24.64
CA GLY A 62 33.92 3.59 -24.17
C GLY A 62 34.16 3.47 -22.66
N ASN A 63 35.02 4.33 -22.12
CA ASN A 63 35.30 4.38 -20.69
C ASN A 63 34.11 5.02 -19.95
N ALA A 64 33.46 4.25 -19.07
CA ALA A 64 32.32 4.71 -18.29
C ALA A 64 32.65 5.86 -17.33
N ASN A 65 33.86 5.88 -16.75
CA ASN A 65 34.29 6.97 -15.86
C ASN A 65 34.40 8.30 -16.62
N ASP A 66 34.98 8.28 -17.82
CA ASP A 66 35.10 9.48 -18.66
C ASP A 66 33.73 9.97 -19.13
N GLN A 67 32.80 9.06 -19.44
CA GLN A 67 31.43 9.41 -19.78
C GLN A 67 30.71 10.07 -18.58
N THR A 68 30.84 9.52 -17.37
CA THR A 68 30.27 10.09 -16.15
C THR A 68 30.86 11.49 -15.86
N GLU A 69 32.19 11.65 -15.93
CA GLU A 69 32.86 12.94 -15.69
C GLU A 69 32.44 14.00 -16.73
N LYS A 70 32.32 13.60 -18.01
CA LYS A 70 31.83 14.48 -19.07
C LYS A 70 30.37 14.91 -18.85
N LEU A 71 29.51 14.00 -18.40
CA LEU A 71 28.11 14.31 -18.06
C LEU A 71 28.05 15.26 -16.86
N LEU A 72 28.83 15.00 -15.82
CA LEU A 72 28.99 15.85 -14.63
C LEU A 72 29.33 17.29 -15.02
N CYS A 73 30.45 17.48 -15.71
CA CYS A 73 30.98 18.82 -16.02
C CYS A 73 30.11 19.61 -16.98
N ASN A 74 29.58 18.95 -18.03
CA ASN A 74 28.91 19.67 -19.11
C ASN A 74 27.43 19.92 -18.84
N GLN A 75 26.77 19.01 -18.12
CA GLN A 75 25.31 18.99 -18.02
C GLN A 75 24.83 19.20 -16.58
N ILE A 76 25.40 18.49 -15.61
CA ILE A 76 24.80 18.36 -14.28
C ILE A 76 25.29 19.43 -13.31
N LEU A 77 26.61 19.54 -13.07
CA LEU A 77 27.17 20.52 -12.12
C LEU A 77 26.75 21.97 -12.40
N PRO A 78 26.69 22.44 -13.68
CA PRO A 78 26.20 23.80 -13.97
C PRO A 78 24.73 24.05 -13.58
N ARG A 79 23.97 23.00 -13.24
CA ARG A 79 22.52 23.03 -13.00
C ARG A 79 22.11 22.34 -11.69
N SER A 80 23.06 21.91 -10.86
CA SER A 80 22.77 21.21 -9.59
C SER A 80 22.40 22.15 -8.45
N GLY A 81 22.66 23.45 -8.58
CA GLY A 81 22.46 24.42 -7.50
C GLY A 81 23.22 24.00 -6.25
N ASP A 82 22.51 23.95 -5.11
CA ASP A 82 23.06 23.50 -3.83
C ASP A 82 22.88 22.00 -3.54
N ILE A 83 22.24 21.23 -4.44
CA ILE A 83 22.00 19.82 -4.23
C ILE A 83 23.32 19.04 -4.31
N PRO A 84 23.61 18.15 -3.34
CA PRO A 84 24.82 17.34 -3.38
C PRO A 84 24.81 16.38 -4.57
N VAL A 85 25.98 16.23 -5.20
CA VAL A 85 26.15 15.38 -6.37
C VAL A 85 27.00 14.16 -6.02
N ILE A 86 26.52 12.98 -6.41
CA ILE A 86 27.18 11.68 -6.26
C ILE A 86 27.61 11.21 -7.65
N ALA A 87 28.87 10.81 -7.80
CA ALA A 87 29.42 10.33 -9.07
C ALA A 87 29.50 8.80 -9.12
N GLY A 88 29.06 8.21 -10.24
CA GLY A 88 29.32 6.80 -10.56
C GLY A 88 30.77 6.59 -10.97
N VAL A 89 31.45 5.65 -10.31
CA VAL A 89 32.84 5.29 -10.60
C VAL A 89 32.92 3.78 -10.78
N HIS A 90 33.45 3.34 -11.91
CA HIS A 90 33.79 1.95 -12.15
C HIS A 90 35.08 1.64 -11.38
N GLY A 91 35.06 0.59 -10.56
CA GLY A 91 36.17 0.22 -9.68
C GLY A 91 37.46 -0.17 -10.41
N VAL A 92 37.37 -0.43 -11.72
CA VAL A 92 38.51 -0.83 -12.54
C VAL A 92 38.62 0.09 -13.75
N ASP A 93 39.67 0.93 -13.78
CA ASP A 93 39.96 1.80 -14.92
C ASP A 93 41.43 1.61 -15.33
N PRO A 94 41.70 0.93 -16.46
CA PRO A 94 43.08 0.69 -16.90
C PRO A 94 43.76 1.95 -17.44
N THR A 95 42.99 3.01 -17.70
CA THR A 95 43.49 4.24 -18.33
C THR A 95 43.80 5.35 -17.34
N CYS A 96 43.32 5.24 -16.10
CA CYS A 96 43.55 6.22 -15.06
C CYS A 96 43.58 5.58 -13.66
N PRO A 97 44.63 5.82 -12.86
CA PRO A 97 44.64 5.39 -11.46
C PRO A 97 43.42 5.92 -10.69
N LEU A 98 42.80 5.08 -9.86
CA LEU A 98 41.59 5.43 -9.10
C LEU A 98 41.79 6.67 -8.22
N GLU A 99 42.94 6.81 -7.56
CA GLU A 99 43.23 8.00 -6.75
C GLU A 99 43.17 9.30 -7.56
N ASP A 100 43.71 9.30 -8.78
CA ASP A 100 43.69 10.48 -9.65
C ASP A 100 42.28 10.80 -10.14
N ARG A 101 41.48 9.76 -10.41
CA ARG A 101 40.05 9.93 -10.70
C ARG A 101 39.33 10.57 -9.51
N LEU A 102 39.53 10.05 -8.31
CA LEU A 102 38.89 10.56 -7.10
C LEU A 102 39.36 11.99 -6.75
N ARG A 103 40.65 12.33 -6.94
CA ARG A 103 41.15 13.71 -6.78
C ARG A 103 40.47 14.67 -7.74
N ARG A 104 40.27 14.26 -9.00
CA ARG A 104 39.53 15.07 -9.99
C ARG A 104 38.08 15.29 -9.55
N LEU A 105 37.37 14.25 -9.14
CA LEU A 105 36.00 14.38 -8.65
C LEU A 105 35.91 15.29 -7.41
N ALA A 106 36.86 15.20 -6.49
CA ALA A 106 36.93 16.08 -5.32
C ALA A 106 37.12 17.55 -5.74
N SER A 107 38.00 17.81 -6.73
CA SER A 107 38.23 19.17 -7.27
C SER A 107 37.00 19.77 -7.95
N LEU A 108 36.09 18.92 -8.44
CA LEU A 108 34.81 19.33 -9.03
C LEU A 108 33.71 19.58 -7.98
N GLY A 109 33.98 19.36 -6.70
CA GLY A 109 33.00 19.51 -5.62
C GLY A 109 31.97 18.39 -5.55
N VAL A 110 32.29 17.20 -6.10
CA VAL A 110 31.45 16.00 -5.95
C VAL A 110 31.41 15.59 -4.47
N ALA A 111 30.21 15.39 -3.93
CA ALA A 111 30.00 15.10 -2.51
C ALA A 111 30.07 13.60 -2.17
N GLY A 112 29.83 12.73 -3.15
CA GLY A 112 29.85 11.28 -2.93
C GLY A 112 30.19 10.44 -4.16
N VAL A 113 30.43 9.15 -3.92
CA VAL A 113 30.80 8.16 -4.94
C VAL A 113 29.93 6.91 -4.80
N VAL A 114 29.56 6.31 -5.93
CA VAL A 114 28.87 5.00 -6.01
C VAL A 114 29.58 4.11 -7.03
N ASN A 115 29.69 2.80 -6.79
CA ASN A 115 30.24 1.87 -7.79
C ASN A 115 29.28 1.77 -8.98
N TRP A 116 29.71 2.30 -10.13
CA TRP A 116 28.92 2.25 -11.36
C TRP A 116 29.79 2.39 -12.62
N PRO A 117 29.55 1.60 -13.68
CA PRO A 117 28.60 0.49 -13.78
C PRO A 117 28.90 -0.62 -12.76
N ALA A 118 27.87 -1.14 -12.09
CA ALA A 118 28.07 -2.20 -11.12
C ALA A 118 28.42 -3.50 -11.85
N VAL A 119 29.50 -4.17 -11.44
CA VAL A 119 29.92 -5.46 -12.02
C VAL A 119 28.80 -6.50 -11.89
N GLY A 120 27.94 -6.34 -10.87
CA GLY A 120 26.59 -6.91 -10.71
C GLY A 120 25.82 -7.24 -11.98
N PHE A 121 25.79 -6.30 -12.92
CA PHE A 121 24.98 -6.41 -14.14
C PHE A 121 25.64 -7.20 -15.27
N ILE A 122 26.91 -7.57 -15.10
CA ILE A 122 27.63 -8.45 -16.02
C ILE A 122 27.27 -9.90 -15.66
N ASP A 123 26.97 -10.71 -16.66
CA ASP A 123 26.52 -12.11 -16.49
C ASP A 123 27.39 -13.09 -17.30
N GLY A 124 27.26 -14.38 -16.97
CA GLY A 124 27.93 -15.50 -17.63
C GLY A 124 29.44 -15.54 -17.39
N VAL A 125 30.14 -16.18 -18.32
CA VAL A 125 31.59 -16.42 -18.27
C VAL A 125 32.38 -15.11 -18.06
N TYR A 126 31.89 -13.98 -18.58
CA TYR A 126 32.57 -12.71 -18.42
C TYR A 126 32.56 -12.22 -16.97
N ARG A 127 31.45 -12.42 -16.23
CA ARG A 127 31.41 -12.10 -14.79
C ARG A 127 32.32 -13.00 -13.99
N GLU A 128 32.31 -14.30 -14.30
CA GLU A 128 33.15 -15.29 -13.61
C GLU A 128 34.64 -14.93 -13.73
N VAL A 129 35.11 -14.62 -14.95
CA VAL A 129 36.49 -14.20 -15.20
C VAL A 129 36.84 -12.90 -14.45
N LEU A 130 35.94 -11.92 -14.42
CA LEU A 130 36.18 -10.69 -13.66
C LEU A 130 36.33 -10.96 -12.16
N GLU A 131 35.50 -11.84 -11.58
CA GLU A 131 35.62 -12.21 -10.17
C GLU A 131 36.91 -13.01 -9.90
N GLU A 132 37.30 -13.94 -10.78
CA GLU A 132 38.54 -14.73 -10.66
C GLU A 132 39.81 -13.84 -10.70
N GLU A 133 39.81 -12.82 -11.55
CA GLU A 133 40.90 -11.84 -11.67
C GLU A 133 40.85 -10.76 -10.57
N GLY A 134 39.92 -10.87 -9.60
CA GLY A 134 39.76 -9.90 -8.51
C GLY A 134 39.20 -8.54 -8.94
N LEU A 135 38.65 -8.46 -10.15
CA LEU A 135 38.04 -7.27 -10.76
C LEU A 135 36.51 -7.19 -10.52
N GLY A 136 36.00 -8.07 -9.66
CA GLY A 136 34.59 -8.18 -9.29
C GLY A 136 34.16 -7.24 -8.16
N ALA A 137 33.16 -7.66 -7.38
CA ALA A 137 32.61 -6.86 -6.28
C ALA A 137 33.64 -6.49 -5.19
N ASP A 138 34.74 -7.25 -5.06
CA ASP A 138 35.83 -6.91 -4.13
C ASP A 138 36.60 -5.66 -4.57
N ALA A 139 36.89 -5.51 -5.87
CA ALA A 139 37.51 -4.28 -6.39
C ALA A 139 36.57 -3.07 -6.22
N GLU A 140 35.26 -3.25 -6.39
CA GLU A 140 34.28 -2.20 -6.13
C GLU A 140 34.29 -1.78 -4.65
N ALA A 141 34.35 -2.74 -3.73
CA ALA A 141 34.45 -2.49 -2.30
C ALA A 141 35.75 -1.76 -1.92
N GLU A 142 36.90 -2.14 -2.50
CA GLU A 142 38.18 -1.45 -2.31
C GLU A 142 38.16 -0.01 -2.82
N MET A 143 37.59 0.23 -4.01
CA MET A 143 37.41 1.57 -4.55
C MET A 143 36.56 2.43 -3.60
N LEU A 144 35.47 1.88 -3.05
CA LEU A 144 34.62 2.59 -2.09
C LEU A 144 35.35 2.87 -0.76
N ARG A 145 36.20 1.94 -0.27
CA ARG A 145 37.06 2.21 0.90
C ARG A 145 38.02 3.37 0.63
N LEU A 146 38.67 3.38 -0.53
CA LEU A 146 39.57 4.46 -0.93
C LEU A 146 38.84 5.81 -1.02
N ALA A 147 37.67 5.84 -1.69
CA ALA A 147 36.85 7.05 -1.78
C ALA A 147 36.44 7.57 -0.38
N ARG A 148 36.07 6.67 0.53
CA ARG A 148 35.74 7.03 1.92
C ARG A 148 36.94 7.65 2.65
N GLN A 149 38.14 7.08 2.51
CA GLN A 149 39.37 7.62 3.09
C GLN A 149 39.71 9.02 2.56
N MET A 150 39.33 9.30 1.30
CA MET A 150 39.46 10.61 0.68
C MET A 150 38.33 11.60 1.06
N GLY A 151 37.41 11.20 1.94
CA GLY A 151 36.38 12.07 2.52
C GLY A 151 35.01 12.01 1.85
N PHE A 152 34.86 11.26 0.75
CA PHE A 152 33.58 11.13 0.07
C PHE A 152 32.53 10.42 0.93
N VAL A 153 31.25 10.75 0.69
CA VAL A 153 30.14 9.88 1.10
C VAL A 153 30.05 8.74 0.12
N THR A 154 30.05 7.49 0.58
CA THR A 154 30.14 6.33 -0.30
C THR A 154 28.86 5.49 -0.33
N PHE A 155 28.48 5.04 -1.52
CA PHE A 155 27.33 4.17 -1.75
C PHE A 155 27.76 2.86 -2.43
N GLY A 156 27.35 1.73 -1.87
CA GLY A 156 27.46 0.43 -2.53
C GLY A 156 26.20 0.11 -3.33
N PHE A 157 26.28 0.07 -4.65
CA PHE A 157 25.23 -0.39 -5.55
C PHE A 157 25.27 -1.91 -5.60
N ALA A 158 24.27 -2.56 -5.01
CA ALA A 158 24.21 -4.01 -4.82
C ALA A 158 22.97 -4.63 -5.49
N LEU A 159 23.17 -5.79 -6.11
CA LEU A 159 22.12 -6.58 -6.75
C LEU A 159 21.88 -7.90 -6.00
N SER A 160 22.77 -8.26 -5.07
CA SER A 160 22.74 -9.51 -4.33
C SER A 160 23.10 -9.33 -2.86
N VAL A 161 22.69 -10.30 -2.03
CA VAL A 161 23.04 -10.33 -0.60
C VAL A 161 24.55 -10.31 -0.38
N ARG A 162 25.29 -11.07 -1.20
CA ARG A 162 26.76 -11.13 -1.12
C ARG A 162 27.41 -9.78 -1.37
N GLU A 163 26.91 -9.00 -2.33
CA GLU A 163 27.41 -7.64 -2.60
C GLU A 163 27.06 -6.69 -1.45
N VAL A 164 25.85 -6.80 -0.87
CA VAL A 164 25.48 -6.03 0.33
C VAL A 164 26.45 -6.30 1.48
N GLU A 165 26.76 -7.56 1.77
CA GLU A 165 27.72 -7.95 2.81
C GLU A 165 29.10 -7.34 2.55
N LYS A 166 29.63 -7.46 1.32
CA LYS A 166 30.92 -6.87 0.93
C LYS A 166 30.96 -5.35 1.13
N PHE A 167 29.89 -4.64 0.77
CA PHE A 167 29.84 -3.18 0.90
C PHE A 167 29.62 -2.73 2.35
N VAL A 168 28.89 -3.51 3.15
CA VAL A 168 28.81 -3.31 4.61
C VAL A 168 30.20 -3.45 5.23
N ASP A 169 30.96 -4.48 4.87
CA ASP A 169 32.35 -4.68 5.29
C ASP A 169 33.32 -3.62 4.73
N ALA A 170 32.93 -2.93 3.65
CA ALA A 170 33.64 -1.77 3.12
C ALA A 170 33.30 -0.47 3.85
N GLU A 171 32.42 -0.55 4.84
CA GLU A 171 31.93 0.57 5.62
C GLU A 171 31.34 1.71 4.76
N VAL A 172 30.54 1.38 3.74
CA VAL A 172 29.82 2.40 2.97
C VAL A 172 28.81 3.17 3.83
N ASP A 173 28.58 4.45 3.49
CA ASP A 173 27.59 5.31 4.17
C ASP A 173 26.15 4.97 3.75
N GLY A 174 25.97 4.44 2.54
CA GLY A 174 24.68 3.97 2.04
C GLY A 174 24.79 2.79 1.08
N LEU A 175 23.66 2.13 0.86
CA LEU A 175 23.47 1.05 -0.10
C LEU A 175 22.39 1.46 -1.09
N VAL A 176 22.68 1.28 -2.37
CA VAL A 176 21.71 1.39 -3.45
C VAL A 176 21.30 -0.03 -3.81
N LEU A 177 20.08 -0.40 -3.45
CA LEU A 177 19.55 -1.75 -3.58
C LEU A 177 18.75 -1.85 -4.87
N ASP A 178 19.28 -2.57 -5.85
CA ASP A 178 18.61 -2.76 -7.14
C ASP A 178 17.36 -3.65 -6.99
N VAL A 179 16.29 -3.27 -7.67
CA VAL A 179 15.04 -4.07 -7.73
C VAL A 179 14.67 -4.47 -9.15
N GLY A 180 15.67 -4.57 -10.02
CA GLY A 180 15.55 -5.00 -11.40
C GLY A 180 15.30 -3.85 -12.39
N LEU A 181 14.90 -4.23 -13.60
CA LEU A 181 14.78 -3.32 -14.72
C LEU A 181 13.39 -2.69 -14.84
N THR A 182 13.35 -1.41 -15.19
CA THR A 182 12.11 -0.72 -15.55
C THR A 182 11.57 -1.25 -16.88
N ARG A 183 10.45 -1.98 -16.85
CA ARG A 183 9.77 -2.50 -18.05
C ARG A 183 8.65 -1.54 -18.51
N SER A 184 8.45 -1.43 -19.83
CA SER A 184 7.35 -0.64 -20.38
C SER A 184 6.02 -1.32 -20.10
N SER A 185 5.11 -0.56 -19.50
CA SER A 185 3.75 -0.95 -19.11
C SER A 185 2.80 -1.16 -20.30
N ASP A 186 3.07 -2.17 -21.13
CA ASP A 186 2.04 -2.84 -21.96
C ASP A 186 1.52 -4.13 -21.28
N ASP A 187 2.09 -4.49 -20.12
CA ASP A 187 1.74 -5.69 -19.37
C ASP A 187 0.55 -5.46 -18.42
N ASN A 188 -0.33 -6.47 -18.39
CA ASN A 188 -1.43 -6.68 -17.46
C ASN A 188 -1.16 -6.09 -16.04
N MET A 189 -2.11 -5.31 -15.49
CA MET A 189 -2.03 -4.72 -14.14
C MET A 189 -1.66 -5.74 -13.05
N GLN A 190 -2.04 -7.01 -13.23
CA GLN A 190 -1.67 -8.09 -12.33
C GLN A 190 -0.16 -8.40 -12.38
N VAL A 191 0.43 -8.46 -13.57
CA VAL A 191 1.88 -8.66 -13.76
C VAL A 191 2.67 -7.51 -13.15
N LYS A 192 2.23 -6.26 -13.34
CA LYS A 192 2.88 -5.10 -12.71
C LYS A 192 2.87 -5.23 -11.17
N ARG A 193 1.75 -5.64 -10.59
CA ARG A 193 1.61 -5.83 -9.14
C ARG A 193 2.50 -6.95 -8.63
N ASP A 194 2.55 -8.08 -9.34
CA ASP A 194 3.39 -9.22 -8.97
C ASP A 194 4.88 -8.84 -9.01
N CYS A 195 5.33 -8.12 -10.04
CA CYS A 195 6.67 -7.57 -10.12
C CYS A 195 6.98 -6.64 -8.94
N LEU A 196 6.04 -5.77 -8.54
CA LEU A 196 6.22 -4.86 -7.39
C LEU A 196 6.33 -5.65 -6.07
N HIS A 197 5.52 -6.68 -5.87
CA HIS A 197 5.62 -7.54 -4.70
C HIS A 197 6.96 -8.30 -4.66
N GLN A 198 7.44 -8.80 -5.81
CA GLN A 198 8.75 -9.45 -5.92
C GLN A 198 9.88 -8.46 -5.59
N ALA A 199 9.81 -7.23 -6.11
CA ALA A 199 10.75 -6.17 -5.78
C ALA A 199 10.79 -5.86 -4.27
N ILE A 200 9.63 -5.79 -3.62
CA ILE A 200 9.53 -5.59 -2.16
C ILE A 200 10.17 -6.76 -1.39
N ALA A 201 9.87 -8.00 -1.79
CA ALA A 201 10.46 -9.19 -1.17
C ALA A 201 11.98 -9.21 -1.31
N HIS A 202 12.49 -8.87 -2.50
CA HIS A 202 13.92 -8.77 -2.77
C HIS A 202 14.59 -7.65 -1.96
N LEU A 203 13.99 -6.46 -1.89
CA LEU A 203 14.48 -5.37 -1.03
C LEU A 203 14.60 -5.79 0.42
N ASN A 204 13.60 -6.52 0.93
CA ASN A 204 13.63 -7.00 2.31
C ASN A 204 14.75 -8.02 2.52
N GLN A 205 14.98 -8.91 1.57
CA GLN A 205 16.11 -9.85 1.63
C GLN A 205 17.46 -9.12 1.66
N LEU A 206 17.67 -8.14 0.78
CA LEU A 206 18.89 -7.32 0.76
C LEU A 206 19.03 -6.48 2.03
N SER A 207 17.92 -5.94 2.55
CA SER A 207 17.91 -5.09 3.75
C SER A 207 18.29 -5.86 5.02
N VAL A 208 17.94 -7.15 5.10
CA VAL A 208 18.36 -8.02 6.23
C VAL A 208 19.88 -8.15 6.28
N ALA A 209 20.54 -8.32 5.14
CA ALA A 209 22.00 -8.35 5.09
C ALA A 209 22.62 -7.01 5.52
N ALA A 210 21.95 -5.90 5.19
CA ALA A 210 22.34 -4.56 5.63
C ALA A 210 22.09 -4.28 7.13
N ASP A 211 21.39 -5.15 7.87
CA ASP A 211 21.15 -4.97 9.32
C ASP A 211 22.42 -5.18 10.14
N ALA A 212 23.48 -5.79 9.57
CA ALA A 212 24.80 -5.85 10.20
C ALA A 212 25.39 -4.45 10.46
N ARG A 213 24.94 -3.44 9.71
CA ARG A 213 25.31 -2.03 9.89
C ARG A 213 24.07 -1.12 9.81
N PRO A 214 23.28 -0.99 10.90
CA PRO A 214 22.01 -0.25 10.90
C PRO A 214 22.14 1.24 10.53
N GLU A 215 23.31 1.83 10.70
CA GLU A 215 23.60 3.20 10.33
C GLU A 215 23.76 3.42 8.82
N CYS A 216 23.79 2.35 8.01
CA CYS A 216 23.89 2.41 6.57
C CYS A 216 22.53 2.76 5.94
N VAL A 217 22.47 3.86 5.19
CA VAL A 217 21.23 4.30 4.53
C VAL A 217 20.90 3.36 3.37
N ARG A 218 19.64 2.96 3.25
CA ARG A 218 19.17 2.00 2.23
C ARG A 218 18.30 2.72 1.21
N VAL A 219 18.69 2.71 -0.05
CA VAL A 219 18.00 3.42 -1.13
C VAL A 219 17.57 2.41 -2.17
N ALA A 220 16.26 2.22 -2.37
CA ALA A 220 15.77 1.37 -3.45
C ALA A 220 16.05 2.01 -4.82
N PHE A 221 16.41 1.21 -5.81
CA PHE A 221 16.73 1.70 -7.15
C PHE A 221 16.05 0.90 -8.25
N GLY A 222 15.38 1.62 -9.16
CA GLY A 222 14.90 1.06 -10.42
C GLY A 222 13.66 0.17 -10.33
N GLY A 223 13.61 -0.83 -11.20
CA GLY A 223 12.59 -1.88 -11.25
C GLY A 223 11.16 -1.41 -11.54
N PRO A 224 10.15 -2.04 -10.92
CA PRO A 224 8.73 -1.76 -11.15
C PRO A 224 8.24 -0.44 -10.51
N ILE A 225 9.11 0.28 -9.78
CA ILE A 225 8.78 1.53 -9.09
C ILE A 225 8.71 2.66 -10.11
N THR A 226 7.54 2.80 -10.74
CA THR A 226 7.32 3.70 -11.89
C THR A 226 6.31 4.81 -11.61
N THR A 227 5.59 4.71 -10.50
CA THR A 227 4.58 5.70 -10.09
C THR A 227 4.73 6.04 -8.61
N PRO A 228 4.16 7.18 -8.16
CA PRO A 228 4.13 7.53 -6.73
C PRO A 228 3.40 6.48 -5.87
N VAL A 229 2.43 5.77 -6.46
CA VAL A 229 1.70 4.69 -5.78
C VAL A 229 2.62 3.50 -5.53
N ASP A 230 3.41 3.10 -6.54
CA ASP A 230 4.39 2.02 -6.42
C ASP A 230 5.42 2.36 -5.32
N LEU A 231 5.95 3.59 -5.34
CA LEU A 231 6.92 4.05 -4.33
C LEU A 231 6.33 4.04 -2.91
N ARG A 232 5.06 4.46 -2.77
CA ARG A 232 4.37 4.44 -1.47
C ARG A 232 4.24 3.02 -0.93
N GLU A 233 3.92 2.07 -1.79
CA GLU A 233 3.80 0.66 -1.40
C GLU A 233 5.15 0.07 -0.98
N VAL A 234 6.22 0.42 -1.69
CA VAL A 234 7.58 0.02 -1.32
C VAL A 234 7.97 0.61 0.04
N PHE A 235 7.74 1.90 0.30
CA PHE A 235 8.01 2.49 1.61
C PHE A 235 7.20 1.87 2.75
N ARG A 236 6.00 1.34 2.47
CA ARG A 236 5.14 0.68 3.48
C ARG A 236 5.62 -0.72 3.84
N HIS A 237 6.21 -1.42 2.89
CA HIS A 237 6.50 -2.85 3.00
C HIS A 237 7.99 -3.19 2.97
N SER A 238 8.88 -2.19 2.93
CA SER A 238 10.32 -2.40 3.01
C SER A 238 11.01 -1.45 3.96
N ALA A 239 12.10 -1.91 4.56
CA ALA A 239 12.93 -1.16 5.50
C ALA A 239 13.96 -0.26 4.76
N ILE A 240 13.48 0.54 3.81
CA ILE A 240 14.32 1.47 3.05
C ILE A 240 14.18 2.90 3.56
N HIS A 241 15.23 3.67 3.36
CA HIS A 241 15.36 5.07 3.76
C HIS A 241 15.15 6.05 2.59
N GLY A 242 15.05 5.56 1.35
CA GLY A 242 14.86 6.43 0.19
C GLY A 242 14.71 5.66 -1.12
N PHE A 243 14.53 6.43 -2.19
CA PHE A 243 14.44 5.92 -3.55
C PHE A 243 15.33 6.73 -4.49
N ALA A 244 15.98 6.04 -5.43
CA ALA A 244 16.78 6.61 -6.50
C ALA A 244 16.24 6.15 -7.85
N GLY A 245 16.04 7.08 -8.79
CA GLY A 245 15.47 6.77 -10.10
C GLY A 245 15.95 7.68 -11.22
N GLY A 246 16.13 7.10 -12.41
CA GLY A 246 16.41 7.83 -13.65
C GLY A 246 15.30 7.62 -14.68
N SER A 247 15.17 6.38 -15.18
CA SER A 247 14.21 6.02 -16.25
C SER A 247 12.76 6.42 -15.96
N VAL A 248 12.34 6.38 -14.69
CA VAL A 248 11.00 6.79 -14.25
C VAL A 248 10.72 8.28 -14.51
N PHE A 249 11.74 9.13 -14.45
CA PHE A 249 11.61 10.58 -14.67
C PHE A 249 11.93 10.98 -16.10
N GLU A 250 12.67 10.16 -16.86
CA GLU A 250 13.17 10.51 -18.20
C GLU A 250 12.39 9.88 -19.36
N ARG A 251 11.34 9.09 -19.08
CA ARG A 251 10.55 8.40 -20.11
C ARG A 251 9.91 9.36 -21.12
N LEU A 252 9.52 10.55 -20.67
CA LEU A 252 9.07 11.66 -21.50
C LEU A 252 9.79 12.93 -21.01
N PRO A 253 10.87 13.39 -21.67
CA PRO A 253 11.70 14.50 -21.20
C PRO A 253 11.06 15.87 -21.48
N VAL A 254 9.76 15.98 -21.17
CA VAL A 254 9.00 17.24 -21.20
C VAL A 254 9.07 17.83 -19.80
N GLU A 255 9.67 19.01 -19.68
CA GLU A 255 9.94 19.68 -18.40
C GLU A 255 8.79 19.63 -17.40
N GLU A 256 7.58 19.98 -17.85
CA GLU A 256 6.38 19.98 -17.00
C GLU A 256 6.02 18.58 -16.47
N ILE A 257 6.14 17.55 -17.30
CA ILE A 257 5.87 16.15 -16.92
C ILE A 257 6.91 15.68 -15.91
N VAL A 258 8.19 15.98 -16.16
CA VAL A 258 9.30 15.59 -15.28
C VAL A 258 9.14 16.26 -13.92
N THR A 259 8.95 17.58 -13.88
CA THR A 259 8.79 18.35 -12.65
C THR A 259 7.54 17.91 -11.88
N THR A 260 6.42 17.64 -12.56
CA THR A 260 5.20 17.14 -11.91
C THR A 260 5.43 15.75 -11.31
N THR A 261 6.06 14.84 -12.05
CA THR A 261 6.35 13.48 -11.58
C THR A 261 7.28 13.50 -10.37
N LEU A 262 8.36 14.29 -10.44
CA LEU A 262 9.29 14.46 -9.33
C LEU A 262 8.60 15.03 -8.08
N ARG A 263 7.74 16.05 -8.23
CA ARG A 263 6.95 16.59 -7.11
C ARG A 263 6.02 15.56 -6.49
N GLN A 264 5.41 14.69 -7.30
CA GLN A 264 4.55 13.62 -6.78
C GLN A 264 5.37 12.57 -6.00
N PHE A 265 6.53 12.17 -6.51
CA PHE A 265 7.47 11.29 -5.80
C PHE A 265 7.99 11.94 -4.51
N GLN A 266 8.34 13.23 -4.56
CA GLN A 266 8.78 14.00 -3.40
C GLN A 266 7.67 14.11 -2.36
N SER A 267 6.42 14.31 -2.79
CA SER A 267 5.25 14.32 -1.90
C SER A 267 5.07 12.99 -1.20
N VAL A 268 5.29 11.86 -1.87
CA VAL A 268 5.28 10.53 -1.23
C VAL A 268 6.42 10.42 -0.21
N ALA A 269 7.66 10.76 -0.57
CA ALA A 269 8.79 10.74 0.35
C ALA A 269 8.58 11.66 1.57
N ALA A 270 8.00 12.85 1.35
CA ALA A 270 7.68 13.82 2.40
C ALA A 270 6.49 13.38 3.27
N SER A 271 5.46 12.77 2.70
CA SER A 271 4.29 12.25 3.43
C SER A 271 4.64 11.00 4.24
N SER A 272 5.70 10.29 3.84
CA SER A 272 6.32 9.24 4.62
C SER A 272 7.11 9.76 5.84
N ARG A 273 7.30 11.10 6.02
CA ARG A 273 7.99 11.74 7.19
C ARG A 273 7.24 11.72 8.51
N GLY A 274 6.05 11.18 8.53
CA GLY A 274 5.37 10.87 9.77
C GLY A 274 4.66 9.59 9.49
N GLY A 275 5.04 8.50 10.13
CA GLY A 275 4.47 7.24 9.72
C GLY A 275 5.16 6.02 10.30
N GLU A 276 5.21 5.92 11.62
CA GLU A 276 4.83 4.66 12.29
C GLU A 276 3.34 4.33 12.02
N GLY A 277 2.93 4.50 10.76
CA GLY A 277 1.62 4.30 10.20
C GLY A 277 1.75 3.17 9.23
N ARG A 278 1.83 1.97 9.80
CA ARG A 278 1.70 0.72 9.07
C ARG A 278 0.39 0.80 8.28
N SER A 279 0.50 0.94 6.96
CA SER A 279 -0.63 0.64 6.09
C SER A 279 -0.58 -0.86 5.83
N PHE A 280 -1.53 -1.57 6.40
CA PHE A 280 -1.64 -3.01 6.23
C PHE A 280 -2.87 -3.26 5.35
N GLY A 281 -2.66 -3.65 4.08
CA GLY A 281 -3.74 -4.17 3.24
C GLY A 281 -4.99 -3.30 3.12
N GLY A 282 -4.82 -1.99 3.01
CA GLY A 282 -5.93 -1.02 2.93
C GLY A 282 -6.35 -0.42 4.28
N MET A 283 -5.89 -0.97 5.40
CA MET A 283 -6.08 -0.39 6.72
C MET A 283 -4.98 0.60 7.05
N VAL A 284 -5.34 1.72 7.67
CA VAL A 284 -4.40 2.80 7.96
C VAL A 284 -4.59 3.30 9.39
N GLY A 285 -3.51 3.40 10.16
CA GLY A 285 -3.52 3.91 11.53
C GLY A 285 -2.10 4.08 12.09
N ARG A 286 -1.90 5.12 12.90
CA ARG A 286 -0.63 5.50 13.57
C ARG A 286 -0.73 5.45 15.09
N SER A 287 -1.95 5.39 15.64
CA SER A 287 -2.21 5.37 17.07
C SER A 287 -1.60 4.14 17.74
N PRO A 288 -1.15 4.25 19.01
CA PRO A 288 -0.63 3.10 19.77
C PRO A 288 -1.60 1.91 19.80
N ALA A 289 -2.91 2.19 19.90
CA ALA A 289 -3.95 1.17 19.88
C ALA A 289 -3.99 0.40 18.55
N MET A 290 -3.85 1.08 17.41
CA MET A 290 -3.79 0.41 16.11
C MET A 290 -2.47 -0.34 15.88
N ARG A 291 -1.35 0.14 16.43
CA ARG A 291 -0.07 -0.60 16.34
C ARG A 291 -0.15 -1.94 17.05
N GLN A 292 -0.77 -1.98 18.24
CA GLN A 292 -1.01 -3.23 18.96
C GLN A 292 -1.87 -4.20 18.13
N VAL A 293 -2.93 -3.70 17.49
CA VAL A 293 -3.75 -4.51 16.57
C VAL A 293 -2.88 -5.08 15.43
N PHE A 294 -2.06 -4.25 14.78
CA PHE A 294 -1.18 -4.72 13.70
C PHE A 294 -0.13 -5.73 14.18
N ASP A 295 0.43 -5.56 15.38
CA ASP A 295 1.37 -6.53 15.96
C ASP A 295 0.69 -7.88 16.22
N ILE A 296 -0.53 -7.88 16.75
CA ILE A 296 -1.31 -9.10 16.94
C ILE A 296 -1.60 -9.76 15.59
N VAL A 297 -2.08 -9.00 14.60
CA VAL A 297 -2.35 -9.53 13.25
C VAL A 297 -1.11 -10.18 12.65
N ASN A 298 0.06 -9.55 12.73
CA ASN A 298 1.31 -10.12 12.20
C ASN A 298 1.71 -11.44 12.87
N ARG A 299 1.50 -11.56 14.18
CA ARG A 299 1.83 -12.78 14.93
C ARG A 299 0.83 -13.91 14.66
N VAL A 300 -0.43 -13.56 14.45
CA VAL A 300 -1.56 -14.51 14.38
C VAL A 300 -1.84 -14.94 12.94
N ALA A 301 -1.60 -14.08 11.94
CA ALA A 301 -1.88 -14.41 10.55
C ALA A 301 -1.16 -15.69 10.07
N PRO A 302 0.12 -15.95 10.40
CA PRO A 302 0.80 -17.18 10.02
C PRO A 302 0.27 -18.47 10.68
N GLN A 303 -0.51 -18.34 11.76
CA GLN A 303 -0.96 -19.47 12.59
C GLN A 303 -2.33 -19.99 12.14
N ASP A 304 -2.52 -21.31 12.15
CA ASP A 304 -3.80 -21.94 11.83
C ASP A 304 -4.70 -22.03 13.08
N VAL A 305 -5.09 -20.86 13.58
CA VAL A 305 -5.96 -20.70 14.75
C VAL A 305 -7.19 -19.87 14.41
N THR A 306 -8.27 -20.09 15.17
CA THR A 306 -9.48 -19.27 15.10
C THR A 306 -9.25 -17.89 15.71
N VAL A 307 -9.84 -16.87 15.08
CA VAL A 307 -9.69 -15.48 15.51
C VAL A 307 -11.06 -14.83 15.60
N CYS A 308 -11.34 -14.20 16.75
CA CYS A 308 -12.53 -13.39 16.96
C CYS A 308 -12.17 -11.91 16.97
N ILE A 309 -12.76 -11.13 16.07
CA ILE A 309 -12.53 -9.70 15.93
C ILE A 309 -13.72 -8.94 16.53
N GLU A 310 -13.50 -8.26 17.64
CA GLU A 310 -14.53 -7.46 18.30
C GLU A 310 -14.32 -5.98 18.04
N GLY A 311 -15.41 -5.23 17.85
CA GLY A 311 -15.33 -3.78 17.75
C GLY A 311 -16.61 -3.18 17.19
N GLU A 312 -16.84 -1.91 17.49
CA GLU A 312 -18.03 -1.19 17.03
C GLU A 312 -18.21 -1.25 15.50
N SER A 313 -19.44 -1.05 15.05
CA SER A 313 -19.74 -0.98 13.62
C SER A 313 -18.90 0.13 12.95
N GLY A 314 -18.41 -0.16 11.74
CA GLY A 314 -17.58 0.78 10.98
C GLY A 314 -16.13 0.95 11.46
N THR A 315 -15.61 0.11 12.36
CA THR A 315 -14.20 0.19 12.81
C THR A 315 -13.18 -0.48 11.88
N GLY A 316 -13.64 -1.24 10.88
CA GLY A 316 -12.79 -1.94 9.89
C GLY A 316 -12.57 -3.44 10.15
N LYS A 317 -13.50 -4.13 10.83
CA LYS A 317 -13.40 -5.57 11.14
C LYS A 317 -13.16 -6.45 9.91
N GLU A 318 -13.89 -6.20 8.82
CA GLU A 318 -13.74 -6.94 7.56
C GLU A 318 -12.32 -6.81 6.97
N LEU A 319 -11.73 -5.61 7.06
CA LEU A 319 -10.35 -5.36 6.61
C LEU A 319 -9.34 -6.17 7.43
N VAL A 320 -9.56 -6.32 8.76
CA VAL A 320 -8.69 -7.13 9.62
C VAL A 320 -8.78 -8.60 9.22
N ALA A 321 -9.99 -9.09 8.97
CA ALA A 321 -10.21 -10.46 8.55
C ALA A 321 -9.52 -10.76 7.21
N ALA A 322 -9.70 -9.88 6.23
CA ALA A 322 -9.04 -9.99 4.93
C ALA A 322 -7.52 -9.95 5.05
N MET A 323 -6.97 -9.12 5.94
CA MET A 323 -5.53 -9.08 6.22
C MET A 323 -5.01 -10.37 6.86
N LEU A 324 -5.70 -10.90 7.87
CA LEU A 324 -5.35 -12.15 8.53
C LEU A 324 -5.26 -13.29 7.52
N HIS A 325 -6.20 -13.36 6.57
CA HIS A 325 -6.17 -14.31 5.47
C HIS A 325 -4.96 -14.06 4.54
N ARG A 326 -4.80 -12.83 4.07
CA ARG A 326 -3.74 -12.44 3.10
C ARG A 326 -2.33 -12.69 3.62
N LEU A 327 -2.11 -12.58 4.93
CA LEU A 327 -0.81 -12.78 5.58
C LEU A 327 -0.63 -14.21 6.12
N SER A 328 -1.57 -15.11 5.84
CA SER A 328 -1.50 -16.51 6.27
C SER A 328 -0.93 -17.41 5.18
N PRO A 329 -0.53 -18.66 5.52
CA PRO A 329 -0.19 -19.68 4.52
C PRO A 329 -1.34 -19.99 3.56
N ARG A 330 -2.58 -19.63 3.92
CA ARG A 330 -3.79 -19.82 3.10
C ARG A 330 -4.06 -18.66 2.14
N SER A 331 -3.14 -17.70 1.95
CA SER A 331 -3.36 -16.49 1.14
C SER A 331 -3.70 -16.73 -0.33
N ASN A 332 -3.30 -17.88 -0.88
CA ASN A 332 -3.60 -18.29 -2.26
C ASN A 332 -4.87 -19.16 -2.38
N HIS A 333 -5.57 -19.39 -1.26
CA HIS A 333 -6.80 -20.16 -1.18
C HIS A 333 -8.02 -19.24 -1.03
N PRO A 334 -9.26 -19.76 -1.16
CA PRO A 334 -10.46 -18.92 -1.07
C PRO A 334 -10.57 -18.18 0.27
N PHE A 335 -10.95 -16.90 0.19
CA PHE A 335 -11.47 -16.12 1.32
C PHE A 335 -12.98 -15.96 1.14
N VAL A 336 -13.75 -16.81 1.81
CA VAL A 336 -15.22 -16.83 1.72
C VAL A 336 -15.78 -16.01 2.87
N THR A 337 -16.74 -15.13 2.58
CA THR A 337 -17.40 -14.30 3.59
C THR A 337 -18.87 -14.67 3.74
N LEU A 338 -19.37 -14.51 4.96
CA LEU A 338 -20.78 -14.65 5.31
C LEU A 338 -21.13 -13.63 6.40
N ASN A 339 -22.19 -12.85 6.20
CA ASN A 339 -22.74 -12.02 7.26
C ASN A 339 -23.92 -12.76 7.90
N CYS A 340 -23.80 -13.10 9.18
CA CYS A 340 -24.77 -13.92 9.91
C CYS A 340 -26.08 -13.17 10.19
N GLY A 341 -26.06 -11.84 10.31
CA GLY A 341 -27.26 -11.02 10.53
C GLY A 341 -28.06 -10.75 9.25
N ALA A 342 -27.46 -10.89 8.07
CA ALA A 342 -28.11 -10.59 6.78
C ALA A 342 -28.94 -11.76 6.20
N ILE A 343 -28.90 -12.95 6.82
CA ILE A 343 -29.52 -14.16 6.28
C ILE A 343 -30.71 -14.56 7.16
N PRO A 344 -31.90 -14.79 6.56
CA PRO A 344 -33.03 -15.35 7.29
C PRO A 344 -32.67 -16.68 7.95
N GLU A 345 -33.12 -16.90 9.19
CA GLU A 345 -32.79 -18.11 9.97
C GLU A 345 -33.06 -19.41 9.20
N SER A 346 -34.16 -19.46 8.44
CA SER A 346 -34.55 -20.64 7.63
C SER A 346 -33.57 -20.99 6.50
N LEU A 347 -32.73 -20.06 6.08
CA LEU A 347 -31.76 -20.25 5.00
C LEU A 347 -30.32 -20.39 5.49
N LEU A 348 -30.06 -20.12 6.77
CA LEU A 348 -28.73 -20.08 7.35
C LEU A 348 -27.99 -21.42 7.21
N GLU A 349 -28.63 -22.53 7.56
CA GLU A 349 -28.02 -23.86 7.43
C GLU A 349 -27.72 -24.22 5.97
N SER A 350 -28.64 -23.90 5.06
CA SER A 350 -28.46 -24.12 3.62
C SER A 350 -27.31 -23.27 3.05
N GLU A 351 -27.13 -22.03 3.51
CA GLU A 351 -25.99 -21.20 3.09
C GLU A 351 -24.68 -21.73 3.69
N LEU A 352 -24.64 -22.07 4.99
CA LEU A 352 -23.43 -22.58 5.65
C LEU A 352 -22.98 -23.94 5.10
N PHE A 353 -23.90 -24.90 4.98
CA PHE A 353 -23.60 -26.32 4.74
C PHE A 353 -24.03 -26.81 3.35
N GLY A 354 -24.80 -26.01 2.60
CA GLY A 354 -25.34 -26.41 1.32
C GLY A 354 -26.62 -27.25 1.46
N HIS A 355 -27.23 -27.57 0.33
CA HIS A 355 -28.43 -28.40 0.29
C HIS A 355 -28.44 -29.33 -0.91
N GLU A 356 -29.11 -30.47 -0.73
CA GLU A 356 -29.44 -31.38 -1.82
C GLU A 356 -30.72 -30.95 -2.55
N ARG A 357 -30.91 -31.45 -3.77
CA ARG A 357 -32.13 -31.18 -4.54
C ARG A 357 -33.36 -31.70 -3.80
N GLY A 358 -34.34 -30.83 -3.57
CA GLY A 358 -35.59 -31.17 -2.88
C GLY A 358 -35.54 -31.11 -1.35
N ALA A 359 -34.47 -30.57 -0.77
CA ALA A 359 -34.33 -30.44 0.69
C ALA A 359 -35.41 -29.56 1.35
N PHE A 360 -35.93 -28.57 0.63
CA PHE A 360 -37.04 -27.71 1.05
C PHE A 360 -37.78 -27.16 -0.17
N THR A 361 -38.94 -26.53 0.04
CA THR A 361 -39.72 -25.90 -1.03
C THR A 361 -38.90 -24.79 -1.72
N GLY A 362 -38.55 -24.99 -2.98
CA GLY A 362 -37.68 -24.09 -3.76
C GLY A 362 -36.25 -24.59 -3.99
N ALA A 363 -35.85 -25.72 -3.39
CA ALA A 363 -34.55 -26.35 -3.61
C ALA A 363 -34.50 -27.14 -4.93
N GLU A 364 -34.62 -26.45 -6.07
CA GLU A 364 -34.69 -27.08 -7.40
C GLU A 364 -33.37 -27.73 -7.85
N ARG A 365 -32.25 -27.31 -7.27
CA ARG A 365 -30.89 -27.78 -7.61
C ARG A 365 -30.09 -27.99 -6.34
N ARG A 366 -29.08 -28.86 -6.40
CA ARG A 366 -28.06 -29.00 -5.33
C ARG A 366 -27.18 -27.75 -5.32
N ARG A 367 -26.78 -27.29 -4.12
CA ARG A 367 -25.87 -26.14 -3.94
C ARG A 367 -24.86 -26.43 -2.84
N ALA A 368 -23.58 -26.12 -3.10
CA ALA A 368 -22.52 -26.23 -2.10
C ALA A 368 -22.62 -25.10 -1.07
N GLY A 369 -22.34 -25.43 0.20
CA GLY A 369 -22.32 -24.48 1.30
C GLY A 369 -21.05 -23.64 1.37
N LYS A 370 -21.06 -22.58 2.19
CA LYS A 370 -19.88 -21.74 2.44
C LYS A 370 -18.69 -22.51 2.99
N PHE A 371 -18.91 -23.52 3.82
CA PHE A 371 -17.82 -24.37 4.33
C PHE A 371 -17.15 -25.18 3.22
N GLU A 372 -17.92 -25.74 2.30
CA GLU A 372 -17.37 -26.44 1.14
C GLU A 372 -16.61 -25.48 0.22
N LEU A 373 -17.18 -24.30 -0.05
CA LEU A 373 -16.53 -23.27 -0.87
C LEU A 373 -15.24 -22.72 -0.25
N ALA A 374 -15.13 -22.76 1.08
CA ALA A 374 -13.96 -22.28 1.82
C ALA A 374 -12.91 -23.36 2.07
N HIS A 375 -13.12 -24.59 1.58
CA HIS A 375 -12.20 -25.71 1.80
C HIS A 375 -10.76 -25.37 1.36
N GLY A 376 -9.78 -25.65 2.23
CA GLY A 376 -8.37 -25.28 2.08
C GLY A 376 -8.08 -23.79 2.36
N GLY A 377 -9.11 -22.96 2.49
CA GLY A 377 -9.05 -21.51 2.63
C GLY A 377 -9.50 -20.99 3.99
N THR A 378 -10.16 -19.84 3.99
CA THR A 378 -10.64 -19.15 5.18
C THR A 378 -12.10 -18.75 5.03
N LEU A 379 -12.91 -19.02 6.06
CA LEU A 379 -14.29 -18.56 6.15
C LEU A 379 -14.37 -17.43 7.20
N PHE A 380 -14.80 -16.26 6.75
CA PHE A 380 -15.06 -15.11 7.59
C PHE A 380 -16.56 -14.99 7.89
N LEU A 381 -16.90 -15.06 9.17
CA LEU A 381 -18.27 -14.92 9.68
C LEU A 381 -18.43 -13.55 10.36
N ASP A 382 -19.07 -12.62 9.67
CA ASP A 382 -19.37 -11.28 10.20
C ASP A 382 -20.68 -11.27 10.99
N GLU A 383 -20.76 -10.37 11.97
CA GLU A 383 -21.88 -10.26 12.92
C GLU A 383 -22.26 -11.60 13.57
N ILE A 384 -21.28 -12.36 14.04
CA ILE A 384 -21.46 -13.71 14.62
C ILE A 384 -22.38 -13.72 15.86
N ALA A 385 -22.53 -12.58 16.54
CA ALA A 385 -23.46 -12.42 17.65
C ALA A 385 -24.93 -12.53 17.22
N ASP A 386 -25.25 -12.30 15.94
CA ASP A 386 -26.62 -12.40 15.39
C ASP A 386 -27.00 -13.84 15.01
N LEU A 387 -26.09 -14.81 15.24
CA LEU A 387 -26.34 -16.20 14.94
C LEU A 387 -27.43 -16.79 15.85
N SER A 388 -28.47 -17.36 15.25
CA SER A 388 -29.56 -17.98 16.00
C SER A 388 -29.07 -19.17 16.85
N PRO A 389 -29.79 -19.57 17.91
CA PRO A 389 -29.40 -20.69 18.75
C PRO A 389 -29.18 -22.00 17.97
N GLN A 390 -29.99 -22.24 16.93
CA GLN A 390 -29.81 -23.40 16.05
C GLN A 390 -28.55 -23.25 15.19
N GLY A 391 -28.31 -22.07 14.62
CA GLY A 391 -27.07 -21.77 13.90
C GLY A 391 -25.82 -21.97 14.76
N GLN A 392 -25.87 -21.62 16.04
CA GLN A 392 -24.77 -21.85 17.00
C GLN A 392 -24.47 -23.35 17.17
N VAL A 393 -25.51 -24.19 17.30
CA VAL A 393 -25.37 -25.66 17.39
C VAL A 393 -24.73 -26.21 16.11
N ALA A 394 -25.22 -25.78 14.96
CA ALA A 394 -24.76 -26.30 13.68
C ALA A 394 -23.30 -25.89 13.41
N LEU A 395 -22.94 -24.64 13.70
CA LEU A 395 -21.56 -24.17 13.59
C LEU A 395 -20.62 -24.92 14.53
N LEU A 396 -21.03 -25.13 15.78
CA LEU A 396 -20.26 -25.89 16.77
C LEU A 396 -19.95 -27.31 16.26
N ARG A 397 -20.93 -27.97 15.65
CA ARG A 397 -20.78 -29.34 15.12
C ARG A 397 -19.69 -29.39 14.05
N VAL A 398 -19.69 -28.47 13.10
CA VAL A 398 -18.69 -28.44 12.02
C VAL A 398 -17.29 -28.11 12.55
N LEU A 399 -17.18 -27.19 13.52
CA LEU A 399 -15.90 -26.90 14.17
C LEU A 399 -15.31 -28.10 14.93
N GLN A 400 -16.16 -28.99 15.43
CA GLN A 400 -15.76 -30.20 16.16
C GLN A 400 -15.40 -31.36 15.22
N GLN A 401 -16.26 -31.60 14.22
CA GLN A 401 -16.16 -32.77 13.34
C GLN A 401 -15.26 -32.53 12.13
N ARG A 402 -15.03 -31.26 11.75
CA ARG A 402 -14.37 -30.87 10.48
C ARG A 402 -15.01 -31.49 9.25
N GLU A 403 -16.33 -31.66 9.32
CA GLU A 403 -17.15 -32.29 8.30
C GLU A 403 -18.47 -31.54 8.20
N VAL A 404 -19.05 -31.49 7.00
CA VAL A 404 -20.38 -30.92 6.75
C VAL A 404 -21.29 -31.96 6.12
N VAL A 405 -22.56 -31.94 6.49
CA VAL A 405 -23.63 -32.70 5.83
C VAL A 405 -24.60 -31.68 5.24
N ARG A 406 -24.89 -31.80 3.95
CA ARG A 406 -25.83 -30.88 3.28
C ARG A 406 -27.24 -31.07 3.83
N VAL A 407 -28.03 -30.01 3.86
CA VAL A 407 -29.43 -30.08 4.24
C VAL A 407 -30.16 -31.04 3.29
N GLY A 408 -30.88 -32.01 3.86
CA GLY A 408 -31.58 -33.06 3.11
C GLY A 408 -30.68 -34.13 2.48
N GLY A 409 -29.38 -34.13 2.77
CA GLY A 409 -28.43 -35.15 2.32
C GLY A 409 -27.92 -36.03 3.46
N GLU A 410 -27.29 -37.16 3.09
CA GLU A 410 -26.63 -38.10 4.01
C GLU A 410 -25.10 -38.15 3.80
N GLU A 411 -24.62 -37.56 2.71
CA GLU A 411 -23.20 -37.50 2.38
C GLU A 411 -22.46 -36.57 3.35
N THR A 412 -21.44 -37.11 4.00
CA THR A 412 -20.54 -36.35 4.87
C THR A 412 -19.33 -35.89 4.07
N VAL A 413 -19.07 -34.58 4.07
CA VAL A 413 -18.01 -33.94 3.29
C VAL A 413 -16.95 -33.37 4.25
N PRO A 414 -15.69 -33.85 4.21
CA PRO A 414 -14.64 -33.30 5.05
C PRO A 414 -14.25 -31.89 4.62
N VAL A 415 -14.06 -31.00 5.59
CA VAL A 415 -13.71 -29.59 5.38
C VAL A 415 -12.51 -29.17 6.23
N ASP A 416 -11.52 -28.58 5.58
CA ASP A 416 -10.39 -27.92 6.24
C ASP A 416 -10.48 -26.41 6.04
N VAL A 417 -11.00 -25.69 7.03
CA VAL A 417 -11.30 -24.26 6.92
C VAL A 417 -10.79 -23.52 8.13
N ARG A 418 -9.98 -22.47 7.91
CA ARG A 418 -9.64 -21.51 8.96
C ARG A 418 -10.83 -20.59 9.20
N ILE A 419 -11.21 -20.40 10.46
CA ILE A 419 -12.36 -19.57 10.84
C ILE A 419 -11.90 -18.25 11.42
N ILE A 420 -12.45 -17.16 10.87
CA ILE A 420 -12.32 -15.81 11.43
C ILE A 420 -13.74 -15.32 11.68
N THR A 421 -14.01 -14.76 12.85
CA THR A 421 -15.31 -14.18 13.17
C THR A 421 -15.19 -12.70 13.50
N ALA A 422 -16.28 -11.97 13.32
CA ALA A 422 -16.39 -10.59 13.75
C ALA A 422 -17.70 -10.36 14.50
N SER A 423 -17.65 -9.50 15.53
CA SER A 423 -18.81 -9.11 16.33
C SER A 423 -18.75 -7.63 16.69
N ASN A 424 -19.90 -6.97 16.66
CA ASN A 424 -20.08 -5.63 17.23
C ASN A 424 -20.47 -5.64 18.73
N ARG A 425 -20.79 -6.81 19.28
CA ARG A 425 -21.17 -7.06 20.67
C ARG A 425 -20.13 -7.93 21.36
N SER A 426 -19.97 -7.77 22.68
CA SER A 426 -19.11 -8.64 23.47
C SER A 426 -19.72 -10.03 23.56
N LEU A 427 -19.05 -11.02 22.98
CA LEU A 427 -19.52 -12.42 23.05
C LEU A 427 -19.41 -12.95 24.49
N GLU A 428 -18.41 -12.52 25.25
CA GLU A 428 -18.26 -12.84 26.68
C GLU A 428 -19.49 -12.43 27.50
N ALA A 429 -20.01 -11.22 27.26
CA ALA A 429 -21.23 -10.75 27.93
C ALA A 429 -22.47 -11.55 27.51
N MET A 430 -22.57 -11.94 26.24
CA MET A 430 -23.68 -12.76 25.74
C MET A 430 -23.64 -14.20 26.26
N VAL A 431 -22.45 -14.73 26.54
CA VAL A 431 -22.31 -16.02 27.24
C VAL A 431 -22.82 -15.91 28.67
N ALA A 432 -22.52 -14.80 29.35
CA ALA A 432 -22.99 -14.56 30.72
C ALA A 432 -24.52 -14.38 30.81
N SER A 433 -25.16 -13.78 29.78
CA SER A 433 -26.63 -13.65 29.70
C SER A 433 -27.35 -14.91 29.20
N GLY A 434 -26.62 -15.88 28.64
CA GLY A 434 -27.17 -17.12 28.09
C GLY A 434 -27.61 -17.03 26.62
N ASP A 435 -27.36 -15.90 25.96
CA ASP A 435 -27.72 -15.67 24.55
C ASP A 435 -26.72 -16.28 23.56
N PHE A 436 -25.51 -16.58 24.03
CA PHE A 436 -24.47 -17.23 23.23
C PHE A 436 -23.87 -18.43 23.97
N ARG A 437 -23.68 -19.55 23.29
CA ARG A 437 -23.17 -20.76 23.93
C ARG A 437 -21.69 -20.63 24.31
N ALA A 438 -21.37 -21.00 25.55
CA ALA A 438 -20.02 -20.98 26.08
C ALA A 438 -19.05 -21.88 25.29
N ASP A 439 -19.49 -23.08 24.91
CA ASP A 439 -18.67 -24.06 24.18
C ASP A 439 -18.28 -23.58 22.77
N LEU A 440 -19.18 -22.89 22.08
CA LEU A 440 -18.91 -22.24 20.80
C LEU A 440 -17.97 -21.05 20.97
N PHE A 441 -18.21 -20.20 21.97
CA PHE A 441 -17.36 -19.04 22.27
C PHE A 441 -15.89 -19.44 22.44
N TYR A 442 -15.60 -20.45 23.25
CA TYR A 442 -14.22 -20.90 23.48
C TYR A 442 -13.54 -21.47 22.23
N ARG A 443 -14.30 -21.99 21.26
CA ARG A 443 -13.75 -22.50 19.99
C ARG A 443 -13.52 -21.40 18.96
N LEU A 444 -14.36 -20.37 18.94
CA LEU A 444 -14.23 -19.24 18.02
C LEU A 444 -13.18 -18.22 18.49
N SER A 445 -13.01 -18.09 19.80
CA SER A 445 -12.20 -17.03 20.42
C SER A 445 -10.84 -17.52 20.93
N ALA A 446 -10.15 -18.39 20.18
CA ALA A 446 -8.81 -18.82 20.56
C ALA A 446 -7.83 -17.63 20.64
N ILE A 447 -7.95 -16.70 19.68
CA ILE A 447 -7.34 -15.37 19.75
C ILE A 447 -8.41 -14.31 19.59
N GLN A 448 -8.40 -13.29 20.45
CA GLN A 448 -9.27 -12.13 20.35
C GLN A 448 -8.50 -10.91 19.85
N ILE A 449 -9.07 -10.17 18.90
CA ILE A 449 -8.56 -8.88 18.42
C ILE A 449 -9.65 -7.83 18.64
N ARG A 450 -9.39 -6.86 19.52
CA ARG A 450 -10.34 -5.78 19.80
C ARG A 450 -9.96 -4.53 19.01
N LEU A 451 -10.83 -4.06 18.12
CA LEU A 451 -10.60 -2.84 17.36
C LEU A 451 -11.04 -1.60 18.13
N PRO A 452 -10.17 -0.58 18.22
CA PRO A 452 -10.53 0.68 18.85
C PRO A 452 -11.53 1.47 17.99
N SER A 453 -12.54 2.03 18.66
CA SER A 453 -13.41 3.05 18.09
C SER A 453 -12.61 4.26 17.59
N LEU A 454 -13.08 4.99 16.58
CA LEU A 454 -12.38 6.14 16.02
C LEU A 454 -12.17 7.25 17.06
N ARG A 455 -13.10 7.43 18.00
CA ARG A 455 -12.96 8.37 19.13
C ARG A 455 -11.79 8.06 20.07
N SER A 456 -11.39 6.79 20.22
CA SER A 456 -10.23 6.41 21.04
C SER A 456 -8.91 6.46 20.26
N ARG A 457 -8.96 6.76 18.96
CA ARG A 457 -7.79 6.93 18.07
C ARG A 457 -7.89 8.17 17.17
N GLN A 458 -8.31 9.31 17.70
CA GLN A 458 -8.48 10.55 16.93
C GLN A 458 -7.20 11.01 16.20
N GLY A 459 -6.02 10.62 16.68
CA GLY A 459 -4.74 10.86 16.01
C GLY A 459 -4.63 10.21 14.62
N ASP A 460 -5.48 9.23 14.30
CA ASP A 460 -5.52 8.55 13.00
C ASP A 460 -6.40 9.29 11.97
N ILE A 461 -7.26 10.23 12.41
CA ILE A 461 -8.22 10.91 11.53
C ILE A 461 -7.56 11.60 10.33
N PRO A 462 -6.47 12.40 10.46
CA PRO A 462 -5.87 13.08 9.32
C PRO A 462 -5.41 12.09 8.24
N LEU A 463 -4.79 11.00 8.67
CA LEU A 463 -4.28 9.95 7.80
C LEU A 463 -5.40 9.16 7.12
N LEU A 464 -6.50 8.90 7.84
CA LEU A 464 -7.70 8.28 7.28
C LEU A 464 -8.34 9.20 6.22
N VAL A 465 -8.45 10.51 6.51
CA VAL A 465 -8.97 11.50 5.57
C VAL A 465 -8.17 11.50 4.29
N ASP A 466 -6.85 11.61 4.37
CA ASP A 466 -5.97 11.60 3.18
C ASP A 466 -6.14 10.33 2.33
N THR A 467 -6.26 9.18 3.00
CA THR A 467 -6.43 7.88 2.33
C THR A 467 -7.79 7.80 1.63
N ILE A 468 -8.87 8.19 2.32
CA ILE A 468 -10.23 8.16 1.80
C ILE A 468 -10.38 9.13 0.62
N LEU A 469 -9.86 10.36 0.74
CA LEU A 469 -9.92 11.36 -0.32
C LEU A 469 -9.14 10.95 -1.57
N ALA A 470 -8.04 10.22 -1.43
CA ALA A 470 -7.33 9.67 -2.56
C ALA A 470 -8.20 8.66 -3.33
N GLY A 471 -8.91 7.77 -2.63
CA GLY A 471 -9.85 6.83 -3.24
C GLY A 471 -11.04 7.53 -3.91
N LEU A 472 -11.62 8.53 -3.22
CA LEU A 472 -12.73 9.32 -3.75
C LEU A 472 -12.35 10.15 -4.98
N SER A 473 -11.13 10.69 -5.01
CA SER A 473 -10.61 11.42 -6.18
C SER A 473 -10.64 10.54 -7.43
N THR A 474 -10.18 9.29 -7.31
CA THR A 474 -10.21 8.31 -8.41
C THR A 474 -11.63 7.90 -8.76
N GLN A 475 -12.46 7.58 -7.75
CA GLN A 475 -13.83 7.12 -7.96
C GLN A 475 -14.73 8.18 -8.62
N LEU A 476 -14.58 9.44 -8.23
CA LEU A 476 -15.37 10.56 -8.73
C LEU A 476 -14.74 11.23 -9.96
N ASN A 477 -13.56 10.80 -10.39
CA ASN A 477 -12.76 11.45 -11.43
C ASN A 477 -12.60 12.97 -11.20
N ARG A 478 -12.33 13.36 -9.94
CA ARG A 478 -12.11 14.74 -9.50
C ARG A 478 -10.75 14.87 -8.82
N GLN A 479 -10.11 16.02 -9.00
CA GLN A 479 -8.85 16.32 -8.32
C GLN A 479 -9.13 16.88 -6.93
N ILE A 480 -9.21 16.01 -5.90
CA ILE A 480 -9.34 16.43 -4.51
C ILE A 480 -7.95 16.38 -3.87
N THR A 481 -7.42 17.54 -3.47
CA THR A 481 -6.08 17.69 -2.90
C THR A 481 -6.06 17.62 -1.37
N GLY A 482 -7.22 17.76 -0.70
CA GLY A 482 -7.33 17.61 0.75
C GLY A 482 -8.55 18.29 1.35
N VAL A 483 -8.50 18.52 2.67
CA VAL A 483 -9.48 19.30 3.43
C VAL A 483 -8.83 20.58 3.97
N SER A 484 -9.61 21.65 4.15
CA SER A 484 -9.12 22.87 4.78
C SER A 484 -8.81 22.66 6.26
N THR A 485 -7.90 23.46 6.83
CA THR A 485 -7.53 23.40 8.26
C THR A 485 -8.74 23.62 9.17
N ALA A 486 -9.76 24.37 8.71
CA ALA A 486 -11.00 24.56 9.45
C ALA A 486 -11.86 23.28 9.44
N PHE A 487 -11.97 22.61 8.29
CA PHE A 487 -12.68 21.34 8.19
C PHE A 487 -11.99 20.24 9.01
N GLU A 488 -10.67 20.12 8.90
CA GLU A 488 -9.90 19.11 9.64
C GLU A 488 -10.09 19.22 11.16
N ARG A 489 -10.11 20.45 11.70
CA ARG A 489 -10.40 20.68 13.12
C ARG A 489 -11.80 20.23 13.53
N ARG A 490 -12.79 20.37 12.65
CA ARG A 490 -14.16 19.86 12.91
C ARG A 490 -14.20 18.34 12.86
N LEU A 491 -13.52 17.72 11.89
CA LEU A 491 -13.41 16.26 11.78
C LEU A 491 -12.78 15.66 13.04
N ARG A 492 -11.73 16.28 13.60
CA ARG A 492 -11.07 15.81 14.83
C ARG A 492 -11.95 15.94 16.09
N ARG A 493 -12.88 16.90 16.14
CA ARG A 493 -13.75 17.14 17.31
C ARG A 493 -14.97 16.25 17.36
N HIS A 494 -15.39 15.70 16.21
CA HIS A 494 -16.55 14.84 16.13
C HIS A 494 -16.29 13.48 16.80
N SER A 495 -17.31 12.90 17.43
CA SER A 495 -17.20 11.65 18.19
C SER A 495 -17.21 10.40 17.31
N TRP A 496 -17.65 10.52 16.06
CA TRP A 496 -17.71 9.43 15.07
C TRP A 496 -18.40 8.16 15.59
N PRO A 497 -19.70 8.23 15.99
CA PRO A 497 -20.45 7.04 16.41
C PRO A 497 -20.51 5.92 15.37
N GLY A 498 -20.46 6.24 14.07
CA GLY A 498 -20.35 5.25 12.98
C GLY A 498 -18.92 4.98 12.52
N ASN A 499 -17.92 5.42 13.31
CA ASN A 499 -16.49 5.18 13.11
C ASN A 499 -16.01 5.58 11.70
N ILE A 500 -15.21 4.73 11.05
CA ILE A 500 -14.60 5.02 9.74
C ILE A 500 -15.68 5.05 8.65
N ARG A 501 -16.72 4.23 8.76
CA ARG A 501 -17.83 4.21 7.78
C ARG A 501 -18.55 5.56 7.74
N GLU A 502 -18.79 6.17 8.89
CA GLU A 502 -19.38 7.51 8.96
C GLU A 502 -18.42 8.58 8.41
N LEU A 503 -17.12 8.49 8.73
CA LEU A 503 -16.10 9.38 8.18
C LEU A 503 -16.05 9.31 6.64
N GLU A 504 -16.06 8.10 6.08
CA GLU A 504 -16.09 7.86 4.63
C GLU A 504 -17.32 8.48 3.97
N GLN A 505 -18.51 8.23 4.53
CA GLN A 505 -19.76 8.81 4.00
C GLN A 505 -19.78 10.33 4.10
N THR A 506 -19.24 10.88 5.19
CA THR A 506 -19.12 12.32 5.38
C THR A 506 -18.21 12.95 4.33
N LEU A 507 -17.02 12.37 4.12
CA LEU A 507 -16.07 12.85 3.12
C LEU A 507 -16.60 12.68 1.69
N LEU A 508 -17.29 11.57 1.40
CA LEU A 508 -17.96 11.35 0.11
C LEU A 508 -19.01 12.44 -0.13
N ARG A 509 -19.85 12.73 0.87
CA ARG A 509 -20.88 13.77 0.77
C ARG A 509 -20.26 15.15 0.47
N CYS A 510 -19.20 15.52 1.21
CA CYS A 510 -18.44 16.74 0.92
C CYS A 510 -17.81 16.71 -0.49
N ALA A 511 -17.18 15.60 -0.87
CA ALA A 511 -16.57 15.45 -2.19
C ALA A 511 -17.56 15.53 -3.36
N ILE A 512 -18.85 15.23 -3.13
CA ILE A 512 -19.92 15.36 -4.14
C ILE A 512 -20.49 16.78 -4.16
N LEU A 513 -20.75 17.36 -2.99
CA LEU A 513 -21.49 18.62 -2.88
C LEU A 513 -20.61 19.86 -3.06
N GLU A 514 -19.32 19.77 -2.73
CA GLU A 514 -18.42 20.94 -2.74
C GLU A 514 -17.69 21.09 -4.08
N ASP A 515 -17.46 22.34 -4.48
CA ASP A 515 -16.65 22.71 -5.65
C ASP A 515 -15.20 22.99 -5.24
N GLY A 516 -14.27 22.80 -6.17
CA GLY A 516 -12.84 22.99 -5.95
C GLY A 516 -12.08 21.73 -5.51
N SER A 517 -10.76 21.86 -5.41
CA SER A 517 -9.86 20.75 -5.06
C SER A 517 -9.64 20.59 -3.56
N LEU A 518 -9.85 21.65 -2.77
CA LEU A 518 -9.76 21.64 -1.31
C LEU A 518 -11.16 21.69 -0.70
N LEU A 519 -11.54 20.66 0.07
CA LEU A 519 -12.87 20.60 0.68
C LEU A 519 -12.92 21.48 1.94
N GLU A 520 -13.94 22.33 2.03
CA GLU A 520 -14.16 23.26 3.15
C GLU A 520 -15.07 22.65 4.23
N GLY A 521 -15.82 21.59 3.90
CA GLY A 521 -16.67 20.85 4.82
C GLY A 521 -17.97 21.57 5.14
N TRP A 522 -18.49 22.44 4.27
CA TRP A 522 -19.77 23.12 4.54
C TRP A 522 -20.94 22.14 4.59
N ALA A 523 -20.81 20.99 3.92
CA ALA A 523 -21.74 19.88 4.00
C ALA A 523 -21.54 18.98 5.23
N PHE A 524 -20.71 19.37 6.20
CA PHE A 524 -20.50 18.67 7.46
C PHE A 524 -20.89 19.56 8.65
N ASP A 525 -21.94 19.16 9.37
CA ASP A 525 -22.31 19.77 10.64
C ASP A 525 -21.97 18.81 11.78
N PRO A 526 -20.94 19.11 12.60
CA PRO A 526 -20.54 18.27 13.72
C PRO A 526 -21.54 18.28 14.89
N GLY A 527 -22.52 19.19 14.89
CA GLY A 527 -23.57 19.31 15.92
C GLY A 527 -24.91 18.69 15.52
N ALA A 528 -25.14 18.48 14.22
CA ALA A 528 -26.26 17.67 13.76
C ALA A 528 -25.94 16.21 14.06
N ALA A 529 -26.58 15.63 15.08
CA ALA A 529 -26.56 14.20 15.28
C ALA A 529 -27.05 13.54 13.97
N THR A 530 -26.14 12.99 13.18
CA THR A 530 -26.51 12.09 12.11
C THR A 530 -27.24 10.94 12.81
N PRO A 531 -28.50 10.61 12.46
CA PRO A 531 -29.14 9.44 13.02
C PRO A 531 -28.35 8.22 12.55
N VAL A 532 -27.45 7.72 13.41
CA VAL A 532 -26.93 6.36 13.29
C VAL A 532 -27.97 5.50 13.99
N GLY A 533 -29.00 5.11 13.25
CA GLY A 533 -30.03 4.22 13.77
C GLY A 533 -29.51 2.78 13.87
N PRO A 534 -29.79 2.04 14.97
CA PRO A 534 -29.76 0.59 14.93
C PRO A 534 -30.91 0.09 14.04
N SER A 535 -30.65 -0.98 13.30
CA SER A 535 -31.63 -1.74 12.54
C SER A 535 -32.61 -2.45 13.48
N THR A 536 -33.87 -1.99 13.48
CA THR A 536 -35.16 -2.72 13.49
C THR A 536 -36.25 -1.73 13.94
N ASP A 537 -37.06 -1.21 13.03
CA ASP A 537 -38.51 -1.44 12.97
C ASP A 537 -39.17 -0.57 11.87
N ASP A 538 -39.99 -1.24 11.05
CA ASP A 538 -41.20 -0.74 10.39
C ASP A 538 -41.19 0.56 9.57
N GLN A 539 -40.45 0.60 8.45
CA GLN A 539 -40.81 1.48 7.34
C GLN A 539 -40.91 0.67 6.05
N ARG A 540 -42.14 0.46 5.57
CA ARG A 540 -42.42 -0.03 4.22
C ARG A 540 -41.55 0.72 3.23
N GLU A 541 -40.70 0.01 2.48
CA GLU A 541 -40.08 0.56 1.27
C GLU A 541 -41.19 1.05 0.35
N LEU A 542 -41.34 2.37 0.24
CA LEU A 542 -42.27 2.97 -0.69
C LEU A 542 -41.86 2.57 -2.10
N THR A 543 -42.78 2.00 -2.86
CA THR A 543 -42.56 1.68 -4.27
C THR A 543 -42.16 2.94 -5.04
N ARG A 544 -41.46 2.77 -6.17
CA ARG A 544 -41.02 3.90 -7.02
C ARG A 544 -42.16 4.86 -7.38
N ARG A 545 -43.37 4.32 -7.49
CA ARG A 545 -44.61 5.06 -7.74
C ARG A 545 -45.04 5.91 -6.55
N GLU A 546 -44.98 5.36 -5.34
CA GLU A 546 -45.33 6.09 -4.11
C GLU A 546 -44.33 7.22 -3.83
N LEU A 547 -43.04 6.98 -4.04
CA LEU A 547 -41.99 8.01 -3.98
C LEU A 547 -42.24 9.14 -5.00
N ALA A 548 -42.59 8.79 -6.24
CA ALA A 548 -42.92 9.76 -7.27
C ALA A 548 -44.16 10.60 -6.90
N GLN A 549 -45.20 9.97 -6.34
CA GLN A 549 -46.41 10.66 -5.90
C GLN A 549 -46.19 11.55 -4.68
N GLN A 550 -45.35 11.13 -3.75
CA GLN A 550 -45.01 11.93 -2.57
C GLN A 550 -44.18 13.16 -2.93
N ALA A 551 -43.14 13.00 -3.76
CA ALA A 551 -42.36 14.13 -4.26
C ALA A 551 -43.21 15.13 -5.07
N LEU A 552 -44.25 14.67 -5.76
CA LEU A 552 -45.22 15.52 -6.45
C LEU A 552 -46.12 16.30 -5.49
N ARG A 553 -46.54 15.69 -4.37
CA ARG A 553 -47.29 16.36 -3.30
C ARG A 553 -46.43 17.43 -2.64
N ASP A 554 -45.21 17.10 -2.26
CA ASP A 554 -44.28 18.01 -1.58
C ASP A 554 -43.82 19.17 -2.49
N ALA A 555 -43.79 18.93 -3.80
CA ALA A 555 -43.52 19.95 -4.81
C ALA A 555 -44.77 20.74 -5.25
N ASN A 556 -45.92 20.60 -4.58
CA ASN A 556 -47.20 21.24 -4.95
C ASN A 556 -47.56 21.06 -6.43
N GLY A 557 -47.38 19.85 -6.97
CA GLY A 557 -47.69 19.53 -8.36
C GLY A 557 -46.60 19.92 -9.38
N ASN A 558 -45.51 20.57 -8.95
CA ASN A 558 -44.43 20.96 -9.85
C ASN A 558 -43.52 19.77 -10.18
N LYS A 559 -43.76 19.17 -11.35
CA LYS A 559 -43.06 17.97 -11.85
C LYS A 559 -41.55 18.12 -12.03
N SER A 560 -41.07 19.31 -12.40
CA SER A 560 -39.63 19.54 -12.54
C SER A 560 -38.95 19.61 -11.17
N ARG A 561 -39.61 20.25 -10.20
CA ARG A 561 -39.13 20.31 -8.82
C ARG A 561 -39.21 18.95 -8.11
N ALA A 562 -40.26 18.17 -8.37
CA ALA A 562 -40.39 16.80 -7.87
C ALA A 562 -39.32 15.86 -8.44
N ALA A 563 -39.04 15.96 -9.74
CA ALA A 563 -37.98 15.18 -10.39
C ALA A 563 -36.59 15.55 -9.86
N ALA A 564 -36.34 16.85 -9.64
CA ALA A 564 -35.11 17.33 -9.03
C ALA A 564 -34.97 16.87 -7.56
N ALA A 565 -36.05 16.87 -6.78
CA ALA A 565 -36.05 16.38 -5.40
C ALA A 565 -35.76 14.87 -5.31
N LEU A 566 -36.19 14.09 -6.31
CA LEU A 566 -35.90 12.66 -6.44
C LEU A 566 -34.61 12.36 -7.22
N ASN A 567 -33.89 13.40 -7.65
CA ASN A 567 -32.66 13.31 -8.43
C ASN A 567 -32.77 12.45 -9.70
N ILE A 568 -33.92 12.50 -10.38
CA ILE A 568 -34.19 11.80 -11.63
C ILE A 568 -34.61 12.78 -12.72
N THR A 569 -34.49 12.37 -13.98
CA THR A 569 -35.01 13.20 -15.07
C THR A 569 -36.53 13.28 -15.01
N ARG A 570 -37.12 14.38 -15.50
CA ARG A 570 -38.57 14.51 -15.63
C ARG A 570 -39.19 13.34 -16.39
N LYS A 571 -38.50 12.82 -17.41
CA LYS A 571 -38.91 11.63 -18.19
C LYS A 571 -38.94 10.35 -17.34
N THR A 572 -37.98 10.18 -16.44
CA THR A 572 -37.94 9.06 -15.49
C THR A 572 -39.05 9.17 -14.45
N LEU A 573 -39.34 10.38 -13.96
CA LEU A 573 -40.46 10.62 -13.05
C LEU A 573 -41.80 10.20 -13.67
N TYR A 574 -42.04 10.53 -14.95
CA TYR A 574 -43.22 10.05 -15.67
C TYR A 574 -43.26 8.53 -15.75
N ARG A 575 -42.14 7.88 -16.07
CA ARG A 575 -42.05 6.41 -16.13
C ARG A 575 -42.40 5.76 -14.78
N TRP A 576 -41.99 6.35 -13.66
CA TRP A 576 -42.33 5.86 -12.32
C TRP A 576 -43.80 6.09 -11.94
N LEU A 577 -44.48 7.04 -12.58
CA LEU A 577 -45.93 7.28 -12.42
C LEU A 577 -46.78 6.42 -13.37
N GLU A 578 -46.21 5.85 -14.42
CA GLU A 578 -46.94 5.11 -15.46
C GLU A 578 -46.84 3.58 -15.32
N HIS A 579 -45.81 3.03 -14.68
CA HIS A 579 -45.58 1.58 -14.58
C HIS A 579 -45.42 1.09 -13.12
N GLU A 580 -46.00 -0.08 -12.80
CA GLU A 580 -45.69 -0.90 -11.61
C GLU A 580 -44.37 -1.65 -11.79
#